data_AF-A0A8H7VHJ9-F1
#
_entry.id   AF-A0A8H7VHJ9-F1
#
_cell.length_a   1.000
_cell.length_b   1.000
_cell.length_c   1.000
_cell.angle_alpha   90.00
_cell.angle_beta   90.00
_cell.angle_gamma   90.00
#
_symmetry.space_group_name_H-M   'P 1'
#
loop_
_entity.id
_entity.type
_entity.pdbx_description
1 polymer ?
#
loop_
_entity_poly.entity_id
_entity_poly.type
_entity_poly.pdbx_seq_one_letter_code
_entity_poly.pdbx_strand_id
1 'polypeptide(L)'
;MSSNSEVVVTHSQAACIFYGQEITPENELLNEAKIDAMHELELCYINETPSEPFLVSAGRARYFPFRYKKYRRSTESSCSSTITKENDVTEVNNQVIHCESQLKEFVDNVFLSVDPCNENVYERSELSSEQVFQITCQYTTLYKNNKLGTFTNFAKKIKARYLKADIARKRSKEGRVERKILYVMKPDDRAFLAQNISNYQYRYEEYIKSLKMDGFDVIGYARKSPTKISDDELKEIIKNMISCLQSRSQVIDVYVSPSSRSKSPIAARDMTTDKDYTDIRGCVGNTQSLLTYLSSTTKKVCLVIVDYAALSTDPHDILLLVKNYKSLECIIVDRFQDVGKYEVYRRNDILKTPEQLASFDCRSKLPQRSI
;
A
#
# COMPACT_ATOMS: atom_id res chain seq x y z
N MET A 1 -11.56 -18.11 18.18
CA MET A 1 -10.22 -17.50 18.08
C MET A 1 -10.39 -16.14 17.43
N SER A 2 -10.34 -15.09 18.25
CA SER A 2 -10.64 -13.71 17.88
C SER A 2 -9.67 -13.20 16.83
N SER A 3 -10.21 -12.70 15.72
CA SER A 3 -9.49 -11.84 14.81
C SER A 3 -9.23 -10.51 15.52
N ASN A 4 -7.99 -10.27 15.97
CA ASN A 4 -7.57 -8.95 16.45
C ASN A 4 -7.76 -7.94 15.31
N SER A 5 -8.82 -7.14 15.39
CA SER A 5 -8.89 -5.86 14.69
C SER A 5 -7.91 -4.93 15.38
N GLU A 6 -6.82 -4.60 14.70
CA GLU A 6 -5.80 -3.66 15.17
C GLU A 6 -6.42 -2.29 15.47
N VAL A 7 -6.35 -1.89 16.74
CA VAL A 7 -6.91 -0.64 17.26
C VAL A 7 -6.08 0.53 16.75
N VAL A 8 -6.69 1.42 15.97
CA VAL A 8 -6.10 2.74 15.65
C VAL A 8 -6.14 3.58 16.92
N VAL A 9 -5.05 4.24 17.32
CA VAL A 9 -4.98 5.13 18.50
C VAL A 9 -4.51 6.52 18.09
N THR A 10 -4.80 7.55 18.89
CA THR A 10 -4.29 8.92 18.68
C THR A 10 -2.84 9.06 19.15
N HIS A 11 -2.18 10.17 18.80
CA HIS A 11 -0.80 10.46 19.17
C HIS A 11 -0.62 10.58 20.70
N SER A 12 -1.55 11.24 21.39
CA SER A 12 -1.55 11.37 22.85
C SER A 12 -1.75 10.01 23.53
N GLN A 13 -2.68 9.19 23.03
CA GLN A 13 -2.92 7.83 23.52
C GLN A 13 -1.72 6.92 23.28
N ALA A 14 -1.10 7.01 22.10
CA ALA A 14 0.12 6.29 21.77
C ALA A 14 1.27 6.70 22.70
N ALA A 15 1.36 7.97 23.10
CA ALA A 15 2.36 8.43 24.06
C ALA A 15 2.15 7.78 25.44
N CYS A 16 0.90 7.65 25.91
CA CYS A 16 0.59 6.90 27.13
C CYS A 16 1.01 5.43 27.05
N ILE A 17 0.68 4.77 25.94
CA ILE A 17 1.08 3.37 25.69
C ILE A 17 2.61 3.23 25.69
N PHE A 18 3.31 4.16 25.03
CA PHE A 18 4.77 4.16 24.95
C PHE A 18 5.42 4.26 26.33
N TYR A 19 4.88 5.08 27.23
CA TYR A 19 5.36 5.22 28.61
C TYR A 19 4.77 4.18 29.58
N GLY A 20 3.93 3.26 29.11
CA GLY A 20 3.28 2.25 29.94
C GLY A 20 2.32 2.83 30.98
N GLN A 21 1.65 3.95 30.67
CA GLN A 21 0.71 4.63 31.54
C GLN A 21 -0.73 4.43 31.09
N GLU A 22 -1.67 4.46 32.04
CA GLU A 22 -3.10 4.41 31.72
C GLU A 22 -3.52 5.60 30.86
N ILE A 23 -4.41 5.36 29.90
CA ILE A 23 -4.94 6.39 29.01
C ILE A 23 -5.97 7.21 29.79
N THR A 24 -5.50 8.28 30.42
CA THR A 24 -6.32 9.31 31.09
C THR A 24 -6.05 10.68 30.45
N PRO A 25 -6.99 11.64 30.50
CA PRO A 25 -6.77 12.98 29.94
C PRO A 25 -5.51 13.69 30.46
N GLU A 26 -5.18 13.45 31.73
CA GLU A 26 -3.99 14.01 32.39
C GLU A 26 -2.69 13.39 31.85
N ASN A 27 -2.66 12.06 31.72
CA ASN A 27 -1.51 11.34 31.18
C ASN A 27 -1.31 11.64 29.69
N GLU A 28 -2.39 11.75 28.92
CA GLU A 28 -2.36 12.11 27.50
C GLU A 28 -1.66 13.45 27.30
N LEU A 29 -2.07 14.49 28.05
CA LEU A 29 -1.50 15.83 27.96
C LEU A 29 -0.03 15.85 28.41
N LEU A 30 0.28 15.18 29.52
CA LEU A 30 1.65 15.12 30.05
C LEU A 30 2.60 14.38 29.10
N ASN A 31 2.19 13.22 28.59
CA ASN A 31 3.04 12.38 27.75
C ASN A 31 3.17 12.92 26.34
N GLU A 32 2.13 13.53 25.78
CA GLU A 32 2.23 14.24 24.51
C GLU A 32 3.25 15.38 24.59
N ALA A 33 3.22 16.19 25.66
CA ALA A 33 4.21 17.24 25.88
C ALA A 33 5.65 16.70 26.00
N LYS A 34 5.85 15.53 26.64
CA LYS A 34 7.17 14.88 26.72
C LYS A 34 7.70 14.46 25.35
N ILE A 35 6.83 13.89 24.52
CA ILE A 35 7.19 13.48 23.15
C ILE A 35 7.50 14.72 22.30
N ASP A 36 6.68 15.77 22.39
CA ASP A 36 6.86 17.02 21.64
C ASP A 36 8.15 17.78 22.02
N ALA A 37 8.60 17.63 23.26
CA ALA A 37 9.90 18.14 23.70
C ALA A 37 11.08 17.43 23.02
N MET A 38 10.89 16.29 22.35
CA MET A 38 11.94 15.55 21.63
C MET A 38 11.91 15.87 20.13
N HIS A 39 12.36 17.07 19.75
CA HIS A 39 12.21 17.63 18.38
C HIS A 39 12.84 16.77 17.26
N GLU A 40 13.81 15.92 17.59
CA GLU A 40 14.49 15.05 16.63
C GLU A 40 13.84 13.68 16.46
N LEU A 41 12.85 13.35 17.31
CA LEU A 41 12.17 12.08 17.32
C LEU A 41 10.70 12.25 16.93
N GLU A 42 10.13 11.18 16.41
CA GLU A 42 8.74 11.09 15.99
C GLU A 42 8.16 9.80 16.58
N LEU A 43 6.99 9.93 17.22
CA LEU A 43 6.22 8.80 17.68
C LEU A 43 5.40 8.24 16.52
N CYS A 44 5.66 6.98 16.18
CA CYS A 44 5.06 6.29 15.04
C CYS A 44 4.69 4.87 15.43
N TYR A 45 3.87 4.22 14.62
CA TYR A 45 3.72 2.77 14.64
C TYR A 45 4.34 2.13 13.41
N ILE A 46 4.75 0.88 13.54
CA ILE A 46 5.36 0.12 12.44
C ILE A 46 4.36 -0.88 11.90
N ASN A 47 4.22 -0.98 10.58
CA ASN A 47 3.25 -1.89 9.96
C ASN A 47 1.82 -1.59 10.46
N GLU A 48 0.86 -2.49 10.29
CA GLU A 48 -0.54 -2.21 10.61
C GLU A 48 -0.86 -2.21 12.12
N THR A 49 0.14 -2.26 13.03
CA THR A 49 -0.02 -2.38 14.50
C THR A 49 -0.01 -1.03 15.25
N PRO A 50 -1.13 -0.26 15.31
CA PRO A 50 -1.15 1.07 15.88
C PRO A 50 -1.10 1.02 17.41
N SER A 51 -1.37 -0.13 18.02
CA SER A 51 -1.22 -0.37 19.45
C SER A 51 0.23 -0.49 19.92
N GLU A 52 1.21 -0.50 19.00
CA GLU A 52 2.64 -0.64 19.32
C GLU A 52 3.42 0.62 18.89
N PRO A 53 3.53 1.62 19.78
CA PRO A 53 4.24 2.85 19.49
C PRO A 53 5.76 2.70 19.56
N PHE A 54 6.45 3.40 18.66
CA PHE A 54 7.90 3.48 18.55
C PHE A 54 8.34 4.94 18.45
N LEU A 55 9.40 5.29 19.18
CA LEU A 55 10.16 6.51 18.93
C LEU A 55 11.21 6.24 17.85
N VAL A 56 11.18 7.03 16.79
CA VAL A 56 12.10 6.94 15.67
C VAL A 56 12.59 8.33 15.32
N SER A 57 13.83 8.49 14.84
CA SER A 57 14.26 9.82 14.41
C SER A 57 13.29 10.39 13.36
N ALA A 58 12.89 11.65 13.50
CA ALA A 58 11.96 12.33 12.61
C ALA A 58 12.44 12.34 11.16
N GLY A 59 13.75 12.37 10.93
CA GLY A 59 14.35 12.14 9.61
C GLY A 59 13.99 10.76 9.07
N ARG A 60 14.32 9.69 9.78
CA ARG A 60 14.01 8.31 9.37
C ARG A 60 12.51 8.02 9.20
N ALA A 61 11.65 8.61 10.01
CA ALA A 61 10.19 8.52 9.82
C ALA A 61 9.74 9.19 8.51
N ARG A 62 10.30 10.37 8.20
CA ARG A 62 10.10 11.05 6.90
C ARG A 62 10.65 10.27 5.71
N TYR A 63 11.81 9.64 5.85
CA TYR A 63 12.45 8.83 4.79
C TYR A 63 11.74 7.49 4.55
N PHE A 64 11.05 6.93 5.55
CA PHE A 64 10.34 5.66 5.42
C PHE A 64 8.88 5.78 5.90
N PRO A 65 8.06 6.64 5.25
CA PRO A 65 6.71 7.00 5.74
C PRO A 65 5.70 5.85 5.63
N PHE A 66 6.09 4.72 5.04
CA PHE A 66 5.29 3.51 4.88
C PHE A 66 5.61 2.44 5.91
N ARG A 67 6.86 2.45 6.41
CA ARG A 67 7.26 1.62 7.54
C ARG A 67 6.83 2.29 8.83
N TYR A 68 7.03 3.60 8.95
CA TYR A 68 6.68 4.38 10.11
C TYR A 68 5.45 5.21 9.80
N LYS A 69 4.31 4.81 10.35
CA LYS A 69 3.05 5.52 10.20
C LYS A 69 2.88 6.44 11.40
N LYS A 70 2.57 7.71 11.15
CA LYS A 70 2.36 8.70 12.20
C LYS A 70 0.99 8.51 12.84
N TYR A 71 0.92 8.71 14.14
CA TYR A 71 -0.35 8.80 14.84
C TYR A 71 -1.03 10.15 14.55
N ARG A 72 -2.36 10.14 14.46
CA ARG A 72 -3.14 11.38 14.33
C ARG A 72 -3.11 12.13 15.67
N ARG A 73 -2.84 13.44 15.63
CA ARG A 73 -2.98 14.31 16.81
C ARG A 73 -4.45 14.67 17.05
N SER A 74 -4.84 14.69 18.31
CA SER A 74 -6.20 15.03 18.75
C SER A 74 -6.58 16.49 18.44
N THR A 75 -5.60 17.35 18.16
CA THR A 75 -5.75 18.81 17.99
C THR A 75 -5.60 19.32 16.54
N GLU A 76 -5.40 18.47 15.53
CA GLU A 76 -5.33 18.92 14.11
C GLU A 76 -6.71 19.24 13.50
N SER A 77 -7.54 19.99 14.23
CA SER A 77 -8.73 20.68 13.72
C SER A 77 -8.42 22.15 13.39
N SER A 78 -7.22 22.68 13.65
CA SER A 78 -6.91 24.08 13.32
C SER A 78 -5.41 24.34 13.15
N CYS A 79 -5.06 24.99 12.04
CA CYS A 79 -3.82 25.75 11.78
C CYS A 79 -2.55 24.99 11.33
N SER A 80 -2.48 24.74 10.01
CA SER A 80 -1.30 25.12 9.22
C SER A 80 -1.72 25.43 7.78
N SER A 81 -2.41 26.55 7.61
CA SER A 81 -2.50 27.23 6.32
C SER A 81 -2.32 28.72 6.58
N THR A 82 -1.11 29.20 6.31
CA THR A 82 -0.86 30.62 6.08
C THR A 82 -1.49 30.99 4.75
N ILE A 83 -2.82 31.16 4.70
CA ILE A 83 -3.50 31.83 3.60
C ILE A 83 -4.57 32.75 4.18
N THR A 84 -4.41 34.01 3.81
CA THR A 84 -5.26 35.19 3.98
C THR A 84 -6.77 34.92 4.06
N LYS A 85 -7.40 35.62 5.02
CA LYS A 85 -8.84 35.77 5.17
C LYS A 85 -9.50 36.24 3.87
N GLU A 86 -10.55 35.56 3.43
CA GLU A 86 -11.92 36.11 3.25
C GLU A 86 -12.87 35.04 2.67
N ASN A 87 -14.03 34.91 3.33
CA ASN A 87 -15.36 34.48 2.86
C ASN A 87 -15.46 33.56 1.62
N ASP A 88 -15.76 32.28 1.81
CA ASP A 88 -17.05 31.70 1.38
C ASP A 88 -17.19 30.27 1.94
N VAL A 89 -18.38 29.90 2.40
CA VAL A 89 -18.71 28.52 2.80
C VAL A 89 -18.91 27.73 1.52
N THR A 90 -17.83 27.14 1.00
CA THR A 90 -17.91 26.20 -0.12
C THR A 90 -17.52 24.80 0.33
N GLU A 91 -18.41 23.85 0.05
CA GLU A 91 -18.21 22.40 0.21
C GLU A 91 -16.83 21.99 -0.27
N VAL A 92 -15.98 21.55 0.66
CA VAL A 92 -14.68 20.97 0.30
C VAL A 92 -14.96 19.64 -0.40
N ASN A 93 -14.88 19.65 -1.73
CA ASN A 93 -15.08 18.49 -2.57
C ASN A 93 -13.88 17.53 -2.39
N ASN A 94 -13.90 16.74 -1.31
CA ASN A 94 -12.87 15.77 -0.90
C ASN A 94 -12.86 14.48 -1.75
N GLN A 95 -13.18 14.58 -3.05
CA GLN A 95 -13.21 13.43 -3.97
C GLN A 95 -11.79 13.03 -4.40
N VAL A 96 -11.08 12.34 -3.51
CA VAL A 96 -9.65 12.00 -3.66
C VAL A 96 -9.39 10.52 -4.03
N ILE A 97 -10.40 9.65 -3.98
CA ILE A 97 -10.24 8.21 -4.28
C ILE A 97 -10.51 7.92 -5.76
N HIS A 98 -9.51 7.39 -6.45
CA HIS A 98 -9.50 7.26 -7.91
C HIS A 98 -9.58 5.83 -8.45
N CYS A 99 -9.44 4.79 -7.62
CA CYS A 99 -9.53 3.40 -8.07
C CYS A 99 -10.22 2.45 -7.07
N GLU A 100 -10.65 1.27 -7.55
CA GLU A 100 -11.37 0.25 -6.75
C GLU A 100 -10.55 -0.27 -5.55
N SER A 101 -9.22 -0.35 -5.65
CA SER A 101 -8.35 -0.81 -4.57
C SER A 101 -8.26 0.21 -3.43
N GLN A 102 -8.04 1.49 -3.76
CA GLN A 102 -8.11 2.60 -2.81
C GLN A 102 -9.49 2.68 -2.14
N LEU A 103 -10.56 2.50 -2.93
CA LEU A 103 -11.93 2.50 -2.41
C LEU A 103 -12.18 1.35 -1.45
N LYS A 104 -11.64 0.16 -1.75
CA LYS A 104 -11.69 -0.99 -0.84
C LYS A 104 -11.02 -0.66 0.50
N GLU A 105 -9.82 -0.08 0.47
CA GLU A 105 -9.10 0.30 1.69
C GLU A 105 -9.90 1.33 2.50
N PHE A 106 -10.46 2.34 1.83
CA PHE A 106 -11.32 3.32 2.49
C PHE A 106 -12.53 2.66 3.15
N VAL A 107 -13.30 1.84 2.41
CA VAL A 107 -14.50 1.17 2.92
C VAL A 107 -14.18 0.25 4.10
N ASP A 108 -13.09 -0.53 4.01
CA ASP A 108 -12.71 -1.48 5.06
C ASP A 108 -12.22 -0.80 6.35
N ASN A 109 -11.72 0.44 6.28
CA ASN A 109 -11.27 1.20 7.45
C ASN A 109 -12.36 2.12 8.02
N VAL A 110 -13.26 2.63 7.18
CA VAL A 110 -14.35 3.51 7.62
C VAL A 110 -15.48 2.73 8.28
N PHE A 111 -15.78 1.51 7.81
CA PHE A 111 -16.91 0.70 8.27
C PHE A 111 -16.44 -0.59 8.93
N LEU A 112 -16.28 -0.55 10.25
CA LEU A 112 -15.84 -1.72 11.02
C LEU A 112 -17.04 -2.53 11.53
N SER A 113 -16.95 -3.85 11.40
CA SER A 113 -17.94 -4.80 11.92
C SER A 113 -17.70 -5.20 13.37
N VAL A 114 -16.56 -4.83 13.94
CA VAL A 114 -16.11 -5.16 15.30
C VAL A 114 -15.73 -3.84 15.97
N ASP A 115 -15.96 -3.76 17.29
CA ASP A 115 -15.62 -2.60 18.09
C ASP A 115 -14.09 -2.38 18.08
N PRO A 116 -13.60 -1.23 17.58
CA PRO A 116 -12.19 -0.90 17.65
C PRO A 116 -11.75 -0.39 19.03
N CYS A 117 -12.66 -0.25 20.01
CA CYS A 117 -12.39 0.36 21.32
C CYS A 117 -11.76 1.77 21.21
N ASN A 118 -12.13 2.53 20.17
CA ASN A 118 -11.67 3.89 19.96
C ASN A 118 -12.85 4.82 19.61
N GLU A 119 -13.47 5.34 20.67
CA GLU A 119 -14.59 6.29 20.57
C GLU A 119 -14.16 7.69 20.06
N ASN A 120 -12.86 7.98 20.07
CA ASN A 120 -12.34 9.24 19.52
C ASN A 120 -12.44 9.27 17.99
N VAL A 121 -12.20 8.13 17.33
CA VAL A 121 -12.18 8.00 15.87
C VAL A 121 -13.46 7.34 15.33
N TYR A 122 -14.10 6.45 16.09
CA TYR A 122 -15.25 5.68 15.63
C TYR A 122 -16.48 5.92 16.51
N GLU A 123 -17.65 5.89 15.86
CA GLU A 123 -18.95 5.92 16.54
C GLU A 123 -19.78 4.70 16.14
N ARG A 124 -20.44 4.08 17.12
CA ARG A 124 -21.35 2.96 16.85
C ARG A 124 -22.64 3.48 16.19
N SER A 125 -22.97 2.98 15.00
CA SER A 125 -24.13 3.41 14.23
C SER A 125 -24.82 2.26 13.50
N GLU A 126 -26.10 2.44 13.19
CA GLU A 126 -26.91 1.48 12.43
C GLU A 126 -27.16 2.00 11.00
N LEU A 127 -26.36 1.54 10.04
CA LEU A 127 -26.40 2.05 8.67
C LEU A 127 -27.12 1.11 7.71
N SER A 128 -27.96 1.66 6.85
CA SER A 128 -28.44 0.94 5.66
C SER A 128 -27.36 0.91 4.57
N SER A 129 -27.53 0.03 3.57
CA SER A 129 -26.64 0.01 2.39
C SER A 129 -26.60 1.36 1.66
N GLU A 130 -27.72 2.09 1.64
CA GLU A 130 -27.82 3.42 1.05
C GLU A 130 -26.95 4.43 1.81
N GLN A 131 -26.96 4.41 3.15
CA GLN A 131 -26.13 5.30 3.95
C GLN A 131 -24.63 5.00 3.79
N VAL A 132 -24.25 3.72 3.75
CA VAL A 132 -22.86 3.31 3.47
C VAL A 132 -22.42 3.82 2.09
N PHE A 133 -23.29 3.68 1.09
CA PHE A 133 -23.04 4.19 -0.27
C PHE A 133 -22.88 5.72 -0.28
N GLN A 134 -23.80 6.46 0.33
CA GLN A 134 -23.76 7.93 0.38
C GLN A 134 -22.49 8.46 1.05
N ILE A 135 -22.10 7.90 2.19
CA ILE A 135 -20.84 8.26 2.88
C ILE A 135 -19.64 7.98 1.97
N THR A 136 -19.63 6.83 1.30
CA THR A 136 -18.52 6.44 0.42
C THR A 136 -18.41 7.36 -0.80
N CYS A 137 -19.54 7.76 -1.39
CA CYS A 137 -19.60 8.64 -2.56
C CYS A 137 -19.10 10.07 -2.30
N GLN A 138 -19.00 10.50 -1.05
CA GLN A 138 -18.39 11.80 -0.72
C GLN A 138 -16.90 11.86 -1.09
N TYR A 139 -16.23 10.71 -1.20
CA TYR A 139 -14.76 10.64 -1.35
C TYR A 139 -14.31 10.05 -2.69
N THR A 140 -15.23 9.66 -3.58
CA THR A 140 -14.87 9.05 -4.88
C THR A 140 -15.81 9.47 -6.01
N THR A 141 -15.25 9.61 -7.21
CA THR A 141 -16.03 9.81 -8.44
C THR A 141 -16.43 8.52 -9.15
N LEU A 142 -15.88 7.37 -8.74
CA LEU A 142 -16.07 6.06 -9.39
C LEU A 142 -17.54 5.64 -9.51
N TYR A 143 -18.40 6.17 -8.62
CA TYR A 143 -19.81 5.85 -8.58
C TYR A 143 -20.72 7.09 -8.66
N LYS A 144 -20.19 8.25 -9.09
CA LYS A 144 -20.93 9.52 -9.14
C LYS A 144 -22.23 9.44 -9.96
N ASN A 145 -22.27 8.58 -10.98
CA ASN A 145 -23.43 8.35 -11.85
C ASN A 145 -24.05 6.95 -11.66
N ASN A 146 -23.57 6.18 -10.68
CA ASN A 146 -23.95 4.77 -10.53
C ASN A 146 -25.06 4.62 -9.49
N LYS A 147 -25.92 3.63 -9.69
CA LYS A 147 -26.97 3.27 -8.72
C LYS A 147 -26.37 2.49 -7.55
N LEU A 148 -27.02 2.53 -6.38
CA LEU A 148 -26.69 1.72 -5.19
C LEU A 148 -26.39 0.25 -5.51
N GLY A 149 -27.10 -0.34 -6.48
CA GLY A 149 -26.90 -1.72 -6.91
C GLY A 149 -25.48 -2.01 -7.42
N THR A 150 -24.86 -1.08 -8.15
CA THR A 150 -23.50 -1.23 -8.67
C THR A 150 -22.48 -1.23 -7.54
N PHE A 151 -22.63 -0.32 -6.57
CA PHE A 151 -21.79 -0.29 -5.36
C PHE A 151 -21.95 -1.56 -4.53
N THR A 152 -23.19 -2.05 -4.38
CA THR A 152 -23.46 -3.28 -3.63
C THR A 152 -22.78 -4.49 -4.28
N ASN A 153 -22.79 -4.57 -5.61
CA ASN A 153 -22.08 -5.62 -6.35
C ASN A 153 -20.56 -5.50 -6.19
N PHE A 154 -20.02 -4.28 -6.23
CA PHE A 154 -18.62 -4.01 -5.91
C PHE A 154 -18.26 -4.51 -4.49
N ALA A 155 -18.99 -4.09 -3.46
CA ALA A 155 -18.74 -4.50 -2.08
C ALA A 155 -18.72 -6.02 -1.90
N LYS A 156 -19.63 -6.73 -2.61
CA LYS A 156 -19.64 -8.21 -2.64
C LYS A 156 -18.42 -8.78 -3.35
N LYS A 157 -18.05 -8.23 -4.52
CA LYS A 157 -16.86 -8.63 -5.31
C LYS A 157 -15.58 -8.52 -4.47
N ILE A 158 -15.40 -7.40 -3.77
CA ILE A 158 -14.22 -7.15 -2.91
C ILE A 158 -14.30 -7.82 -1.53
N LYS A 159 -15.42 -8.49 -1.21
CA LYS A 159 -15.71 -9.08 0.11
C LYS A 159 -15.49 -8.08 1.24
N ALA A 160 -16.03 -6.87 1.08
CA ALA A 160 -15.86 -5.78 2.03
C ALA A 160 -16.19 -6.24 3.47
N ARG A 161 -15.34 -5.86 4.44
CA ARG A 161 -15.38 -6.42 5.81
C ARG A 161 -16.72 -6.16 6.50
N TYR A 162 -17.29 -4.97 6.32
CA TYR A 162 -18.57 -4.56 6.89
C TYR A 162 -19.75 -5.47 6.48
N LEU A 163 -19.62 -6.23 5.38
CA LEU A 163 -20.67 -7.18 4.98
C LEU A 163 -20.90 -8.27 6.01
N LYS A 164 -19.90 -8.57 6.86
CA LYS A 164 -19.98 -9.55 7.94
C LYS A 164 -20.60 -9.02 9.24
N ALA A 165 -20.93 -7.72 9.29
CA ALA A 165 -21.48 -7.09 10.49
C ALA A 165 -22.87 -7.62 10.85
N ASP A 166 -23.17 -7.57 12.14
CA ASP A 166 -24.48 -7.89 12.69
C ASP A 166 -25.57 -7.00 12.10
N ILE A 167 -26.77 -7.56 12.05
CA ILE A 167 -27.91 -6.96 11.37
C ILE A 167 -28.98 -6.59 12.40
N ALA A 168 -29.33 -5.30 12.44
CA ALA A 168 -30.52 -4.80 13.06
C ALA A 168 -31.67 -4.77 12.04
N ARG A 169 -32.85 -5.27 12.41
CA ARG A 169 -34.05 -5.22 11.56
C ARG A 169 -35.05 -4.24 12.15
N LYS A 170 -35.25 -3.09 11.49
CA LYS A 170 -36.23 -2.08 11.90
C LYS A 170 -37.41 -2.03 10.92
N ARG A 171 -38.61 -1.82 11.45
CA ARG A 171 -39.85 -1.69 10.66
C ARG A 171 -40.06 -0.20 10.35
N SER A 172 -40.10 0.16 9.08
CA SER A 172 -40.46 1.50 8.62
C SER A 172 -41.87 1.48 8.01
N LYS A 173 -42.40 2.67 7.68
CA LYS A 173 -43.69 2.82 6.97
C LYS A 173 -43.68 2.20 5.57
N GLU A 174 -42.49 1.99 4.98
CA GLU A 174 -42.29 1.47 3.62
C GLU A 174 -41.86 -0.01 3.59
N GLY A 175 -41.70 -0.63 4.76
CA GLY A 175 -41.36 -2.05 4.87
C GLY A 175 -40.30 -2.35 5.93
N ARG A 176 -39.74 -3.56 5.87
CA ARG A 176 -38.67 -3.99 6.78
C ARG A 176 -37.33 -3.59 6.18
N VAL A 177 -36.62 -2.67 6.83
CA VAL A 177 -35.30 -2.21 6.38
C VAL A 177 -34.22 -2.91 7.19
N GLU A 178 -33.29 -3.54 6.49
CA GLU A 178 -32.09 -4.13 7.07
C GLU A 178 -31.03 -3.06 7.31
N ARG A 179 -30.50 -2.97 8.52
CA ARG A 179 -29.41 -2.06 8.89
C ARG A 179 -28.27 -2.87 9.48
N LYS A 180 -27.04 -2.50 9.15
CA LYS A 180 -25.83 -3.09 9.71
C LYS A 180 -25.38 -2.29 10.93
N ILE A 181 -25.07 -3.00 12.01
CA ILE A 181 -24.49 -2.42 13.21
C ILE A 181 -22.99 -2.29 12.95
N LEU A 182 -22.50 -1.05 12.85
CA LEU A 182 -21.12 -0.75 12.45
C LEU A 182 -20.49 0.26 13.40
N TYR A 183 -19.17 0.20 13.50
CA TYR A 183 -18.37 1.28 14.07
C TYR A 183 -17.85 2.11 12.91
N VAL A 184 -18.34 3.33 12.81
CA VAL A 184 -18.16 4.20 11.65
C VAL A 184 -17.16 5.29 12.02
N MET A 185 -16.11 5.45 11.21
CA MET A 185 -15.11 6.49 11.41
C MET A 185 -15.77 7.88 11.37
N LYS A 186 -15.34 8.84 12.20
CA LYS A 186 -15.90 10.21 12.22
C LYS A 186 -15.53 11.01 10.97
N PRO A 187 -16.31 12.06 10.59
CA PRO A 187 -16.10 12.78 9.33
C PRO A 187 -14.68 13.30 9.09
N ASP A 188 -14.05 13.93 10.09
CA ASP A 188 -12.70 14.47 9.94
C ASP A 188 -11.64 13.37 9.72
N ASP A 189 -11.82 12.21 10.37
CA ASP A 189 -10.97 11.03 10.17
C ASP A 189 -11.16 10.40 8.78
N ARG A 190 -12.39 10.40 8.25
CA ARG A 190 -12.65 9.96 6.87
C ARG A 190 -11.90 10.82 5.86
N ALA A 191 -11.95 12.14 6.01
CA ALA A 191 -11.25 13.06 5.11
C ALA A 191 -9.73 12.86 5.15
N PHE A 192 -9.16 12.76 6.36
CA PHE A 192 -7.73 12.47 6.55
C PHE A 192 -7.33 11.12 5.93
N LEU A 193 -8.13 10.08 6.14
CA LEU A 193 -7.90 8.77 5.55
C LEU A 193 -7.94 8.81 4.02
N ALA A 194 -8.96 9.44 3.44
CA ALA A 194 -9.10 9.55 1.98
C ALA A 194 -7.91 10.29 1.35
N GLN A 195 -7.44 11.37 1.98
CA GLN A 195 -6.26 12.10 1.54
C GLN A 195 -4.96 11.29 1.69
N ASN A 196 -4.83 10.49 2.74
CA ASN A 196 -3.69 9.59 2.89
C ASN A 196 -3.66 8.49 1.83
N ILE A 197 -4.82 7.91 1.50
CA ILE A 197 -4.98 6.88 0.47
C ILE A 197 -4.66 7.46 -0.91
N SER A 198 -5.10 8.69 -1.21
CA SER A 198 -4.85 9.33 -2.50
C SER A 198 -3.40 9.74 -2.71
N ASN A 199 -2.73 10.18 -1.64
CA ASN A 199 -1.32 10.57 -1.67
C ASN A 199 -0.34 9.38 -1.74
N TYR A 200 -0.84 8.14 -1.76
CA TYR A 200 0.03 6.96 -1.72
C TYR A 200 0.96 6.86 -2.94
N GLN A 201 0.46 7.14 -4.15
CA GLN A 201 1.27 7.16 -5.37
C GLN A 201 2.35 8.24 -5.31
N TYR A 202 2.00 9.45 -4.86
CA TYR A 202 2.97 10.53 -4.67
C TYR A 202 4.07 10.15 -3.69
N ARG A 203 3.71 9.58 -2.53
CA ARG A 203 4.70 9.12 -1.54
C ARG A 203 5.60 8.01 -2.10
N TYR A 204 5.06 7.13 -2.95
CA TYR A 204 5.85 6.08 -3.59
C TYR A 204 6.87 6.68 -4.57
N GLU A 205 6.45 7.64 -5.38
CA GLU A 205 7.33 8.37 -6.29
C GLU A 205 8.43 9.14 -5.54
N GLU A 206 8.09 9.82 -4.44
CA GLU A 206 9.07 10.48 -3.57
C GLU A 206 10.05 9.48 -2.94
N TYR A 207 9.57 8.28 -2.58
CA TYR A 207 10.44 7.22 -2.11
C TYR A 207 11.43 6.75 -3.20
N ILE A 208 10.96 6.53 -4.43
CA ILE A 208 11.85 6.20 -5.56
C ILE A 208 12.85 7.32 -5.85
N LYS A 209 12.42 8.58 -5.83
CA LYS A 209 13.31 9.74 -6.00
C LYS A 209 14.39 9.79 -4.94
N SER A 210 14.03 9.57 -3.67
CA SER A 210 15.01 9.56 -2.58
C SER A 210 16.04 8.44 -2.72
N LEU A 211 15.64 7.24 -3.15
CA LEU A 211 16.60 6.17 -3.48
C LEU A 211 17.60 6.61 -4.55
N LYS A 212 17.15 7.25 -5.62
CA LYS A 212 18.03 7.77 -6.67
C LYS A 212 18.99 8.85 -6.14
N MET A 213 18.51 9.74 -5.27
CA MET A 213 19.35 10.75 -4.61
C MET A 213 20.41 10.12 -3.69
N ASP A 214 20.08 9.00 -3.04
CA ASP A 214 21.00 8.22 -2.20
C ASP A 214 22.00 7.37 -3.03
N GLY A 215 22.03 7.55 -4.35
CA GLY A 215 22.96 6.89 -5.26
C GLY A 215 22.56 5.46 -5.63
N PHE A 216 21.30 5.06 -5.39
CA PHE A 216 20.81 3.78 -5.90
C PHE A 216 20.55 3.86 -7.41
N ASP A 217 20.94 2.79 -8.10
CA ASP A 217 20.42 2.48 -9.42
C ASP A 217 19.07 1.77 -9.25
N VAL A 218 17.98 2.44 -9.65
CA VAL A 218 16.61 1.90 -9.53
C VAL A 218 16.18 1.37 -10.88
N ILE A 219 16.16 0.04 -10.99
CA ILE A 219 15.93 -0.68 -12.25
C ILE A 219 14.66 -1.54 -12.16
N GLY A 220 14.01 -1.77 -13.30
CA GLY A 220 12.84 -2.63 -13.40
C GLY A 220 13.20 -4.05 -13.80
N TYR A 221 12.36 -5.01 -13.40
CA TYR A 221 12.40 -6.37 -13.95
C TYR A 221 11.00 -6.91 -14.26
N ALA A 222 10.84 -7.45 -15.46
CA ALA A 222 9.58 -7.98 -15.97
C ALA A 222 9.76 -9.44 -16.44
N ARG A 223 8.82 -10.32 -16.07
CA ARG A 223 8.83 -11.72 -16.50
C ARG A 223 7.49 -12.13 -17.08
N LYS A 224 7.54 -12.82 -18.21
CA LYS A 224 6.40 -13.48 -18.83
C LYS A 224 6.59 -15.00 -18.82
N SER A 225 5.52 -15.72 -18.47
CA SER A 225 5.52 -17.19 -18.50
C SER A 225 5.43 -17.69 -19.95
N PRO A 226 6.00 -18.88 -20.25
CA PRO A 226 5.82 -19.52 -21.54
C PRO A 226 4.33 -19.61 -21.89
N THR A 227 3.97 -19.09 -23.06
CA THR A 227 2.60 -19.10 -23.58
C THR A 227 2.62 -19.35 -25.08
N LYS A 228 1.57 -19.99 -25.60
CA LYS A 228 1.37 -20.20 -27.04
C LYS A 228 0.78 -18.93 -27.66
N ILE A 229 1.60 -17.91 -27.80
CA ILE A 229 1.26 -16.63 -28.45
C ILE A 229 2.31 -16.34 -29.53
N SER A 230 2.00 -15.46 -30.47
CA SER A 230 2.98 -15.06 -31.48
C SER A 230 4.10 -14.22 -30.87
N ASP A 231 5.22 -14.08 -31.59
CA ASP A 231 6.33 -13.25 -31.14
C ASP A 231 5.95 -11.76 -31.09
N ASP A 232 5.11 -11.29 -32.02
CA ASP A 232 4.58 -9.93 -32.02
C ASP A 232 3.67 -9.66 -30.81
N GLU A 233 2.77 -10.59 -30.49
CA GLU A 233 1.91 -10.50 -29.30
C GLU A 233 2.75 -10.50 -28.01
N LEU A 234 3.79 -11.35 -27.95
CA LEU A 234 4.71 -11.38 -26.82
C LEU A 234 5.46 -10.05 -26.67
N LYS A 235 5.91 -9.47 -27.78
CA LYS A 235 6.61 -8.18 -27.80
C LYS A 235 5.73 -7.04 -27.27
N GLU A 236 4.47 -6.97 -27.70
CA GLU A 236 3.52 -5.97 -27.19
C GLU A 236 3.21 -6.17 -25.69
N ILE A 237 3.09 -7.42 -25.23
CA ILE A 237 2.94 -7.71 -23.79
C ILE A 237 4.16 -7.19 -23.00
N ILE A 238 5.38 -7.46 -23.47
CA ILE A 238 6.61 -7.02 -22.81
C ILE A 238 6.69 -5.49 -22.79
N LYS A 239 6.36 -4.82 -23.89
CA LYS A 239 6.29 -3.36 -23.99
C LYS A 239 5.29 -2.76 -23.00
N ASN A 240 4.14 -3.39 -22.81
CA ASN A 240 3.15 -2.97 -21.80
C ASN A 240 3.70 -3.14 -20.37
N MET A 241 4.40 -4.24 -20.09
CA MET A 241 5.04 -4.46 -18.78
C MET A 241 6.15 -3.43 -18.50
N ILE A 242 6.96 -3.09 -19.50
CA ILE A 242 7.99 -2.04 -19.40
C ILE A 242 7.33 -0.68 -19.15
N SER A 243 6.34 -0.31 -19.95
CA SER A 243 5.61 0.96 -19.82
C SER A 243 4.96 1.10 -18.45
N CYS A 244 4.44 0.00 -17.89
CA CYS A 244 3.89 -0.06 -16.54
C CYS A 244 4.94 0.26 -15.47
N LEU A 245 6.11 -0.38 -15.53
CA LEU A 245 7.22 -0.11 -14.62
C LEU A 245 7.74 1.33 -14.74
N GLN A 246 7.91 1.84 -15.97
CA GLN A 246 8.42 3.19 -16.21
C GLN A 246 7.46 4.27 -15.73
N SER A 247 6.16 4.14 -16.03
CA SER A 247 5.15 5.13 -15.64
C SER A 247 4.89 5.15 -14.13
N ARG A 248 4.85 3.97 -13.48
CA ARG A 248 4.47 3.87 -12.06
C ARG A 248 5.64 4.01 -11.11
N SER A 249 6.76 3.39 -11.45
CA SER A 249 7.93 3.28 -10.59
C SER A 249 9.09 4.14 -11.07
N GLN A 250 8.89 4.95 -12.10
CA GLN A 250 9.89 5.88 -12.66
C GLN A 250 11.24 5.23 -12.97
N VAL A 251 11.26 3.91 -13.19
CA VAL A 251 12.48 3.20 -13.62
C VAL A 251 12.76 3.56 -15.08
N ILE A 252 14.03 3.69 -15.44
CA ILE A 252 14.43 3.99 -16.83
C ILE A 252 14.75 2.67 -17.54
N ASP A 253 15.62 1.89 -16.90
CA ASP A 253 16.15 0.64 -17.41
C ASP A 253 15.36 -0.54 -16.86
N VAL A 254 14.89 -1.41 -17.77
CA VAL A 254 14.12 -2.60 -17.44
C VAL A 254 14.77 -3.82 -18.06
N TYR A 255 15.00 -4.85 -17.25
CA TYR A 255 15.44 -6.16 -17.69
C TYR A 255 14.23 -7.09 -17.84
N VAL A 256 14.23 -7.93 -18.85
CA VAL A 256 13.06 -8.76 -19.18
C VAL A 256 13.39 -10.25 -19.24
N SER A 257 12.44 -11.09 -18.87
CA SER A 257 12.51 -12.53 -19.10
C SER A 257 11.24 -12.98 -19.82
N PRO A 258 11.30 -13.07 -21.16
CA PRO A 258 10.11 -13.14 -22.01
C PRO A 258 9.40 -14.49 -21.96
N SER A 259 10.11 -15.57 -21.59
CA SER A 259 9.52 -16.90 -21.56
C SER A 259 10.20 -17.79 -20.50
N SER A 260 10.05 -17.45 -19.24
CA SER A 260 10.56 -18.26 -18.12
C SER A 260 9.45 -18.57 -17.11
N ARG A 261 9.51 -19.74 -16.47
CA ARG A 261 8.53 -20.12 -15.44
C ARG A 261 8.85 -19.36 -14.15
N SER A 262 7.84 -18.98 -13.37
CA SER A 262 8.10 -18.32 -12.08
C SER A 262 8.86 -19.21 -11.09
N LYS A 263 8.76 -20.53 -11.25
CA LYS A 263 9.49 -21.53 -10.44
C LYS A 263 10.86 -21.91 -11.01
N SER A 264 11.21 -21.46 -12.22
CA SER A 264 12.54 -21.76 -12.75
C SER A 264 13.58 -20.87 -12.05
N PRO A 265 14.73 -21.43 -11.63
CA PRO A 265 15.79 -20.68 -10.97
C PRO A 265 16.17 -19.43 -11.75
N ILE A 266 16.24 -18.27 -11.10
CA ILE A 266 16.55 -16.99 -11.75
C ILE A 266 17.89 -17.08 -12.51
N ALA A 267 18.89 -17.72 -11.91
CA ALA A 267 20.22 -17.87 -12.49
C ALA A 267 20.24 -18.60 -13.85
N ALA A 268 19.27 -19.48 -14.11
CA ALA A 268 19.22 -20.30 -15.32
C ALA A 268 18.34 -19.70 -16.43
N ARG A 269 17.65 -18.58 -16.18
CA ARG A 269 16.70 -17.99 -17.14
C ARG A 269 17.42 -17.35 -18.30
N ASP A 270 16.86 -17.51 -19.49
CA ASP A 270 17.35 -16.85 -20.72
C ASP A 270 18.81 -17.22 -21.10
N MET A 271 19.39 -18.29 -20.52
CA MET A 271 20.74 -18.79 -20.85
C MET A 271 20.86 -19.28 -22.30
N THR A 272 19.78 -19.78 -22.88
CA THR A 272 19.74 -20.37 -24.23
C THR A 272 18.76 -19.63 -25.15
N THR A 273 18.37 -18.41 -24.79
CA THR A 273 17.37 -17.64 -25.53
C THR A 273 18.07 -16.76 -26.55
N ASP A 274 17.72 -16.95 -27.83
CA ASP A 274 18.15 -16.08 -28.93
C ASP A 274 17.23 -14.85 -29.10
N LYS A 275 16.17 -14.74 -28.30
CA LYS A 275 15.20 -13.64 -28.38
C LYS A 275 15.76 -12.41 -27.69
N ASP A 276 16.06 -11.40 -28.48
CA ASP A 276 16.45 -10.06 -28.04
C ASP A 276 15.24 -9.11 -28.13
N TYR A 277 15.07 -8.30 -27.09
CA TYR A 277 14.00 -7.29 -26.97
C TYR A 277 14.56 -5.91 -26.67
N THR A 278 15.88 -5.70 -26.83
CA THR A 278 16.55 -4.42 -26.61
C THR A 278 16.11 -3.33 -27.59
N ASP A 279 15.41 -3.69 -28.67
CA ASP A 279 14.76 -2.76 -29.58
C ASP A 279 13.52 -2.09 -28.97
N ILE A 280 12.94 -2.65 -27.91
CA ILE A 280 11.89 -2.00 -27.12
C ILE A 280 12.53 -0.91 -26.25
N ARG A 281 12.07 0.33 -26.40
CA ARG A 281 12.52 1.46 -25.57
C ARG A 281 12.41 1.15 -24.08
N GLY A 282 13.53 1.27 -23.36
CA GLY A 282 13.62 0.99 -21.92
C GLY A 282 14.00 -0.45 -21.58
N CYS A 283 14.00 -1.36 -22.55
CA CYS A 283 14.55 -2.70 -22.37
C CYS A 283 16.08 -2.64 -22.52
N VAL A 284 16.80 -3.01 -21.48
CA VAL A 284 18.29 -2.99 -21.49
C VAL A 284 18.91 -4.38 -21.58
N GLY A 285 18.08 -5.42 -21.57
CA GLY A 285 18.54 -6.79 -21.76
C GLY A 285 17.67 -7.82 -21.07
N ASN A 286 18.14 -9.07 -21.09
CA ASN A 286 17.43 -10.20 -20.51
C ASN A 286 17.84 -10.48 -19.05
N THR A 287 17.40 -11.60 -18.46
CA THR A 287 17.82 -11.97 -17.10
C THR A 287 19.34 -12.12 -16.99
N GLN A 288 20.03 -12.68 -17.99
CA GLN A 288 21.49 -12.83 -17.94
C GLN A 288 22.20 -11.48 -17.99
N SER A 289 21.67 -10.52 -18.75
CA SER A 289 22.15 -9.13 -18.74
C SER A 289 21.98 -8.50 -17.35
N LEU A 290 20.86 -8.75 -16.66
CA LEU A 290 20.65 -8.28 -15.28
C LEU A 290 21.69 -8.88 -14.32
N LEU A 291 21.89 -10.19 -14.35
CA LEU A 291 22.84 -10.87 -13.45
C LEU A 291 24.28 -10.41 -13.71
N THR A 292 24.63 -10.16 -14.97
CA THR A 292 25.94 -9.60 -15.35
C THR A 292 26.10 -8.18 -14.82
N TYR A 293 25.08 -7.33 -14.96
CA TYR A 293 25.07 -5.99 -14.39
C TYR A 293 25.20 -6.02 -12.86
N LEU A 294 24.41 -6.85 -12.18
CA LEU A 294 24.48 -7.00 -10.72
C LEU A 294 25.85 -7.48 -10.24
N SER A 295 26.54 -8.33 -11.02
CA SER A 295 27.88 -8.83 -10.70
C SER A 295 28.97 -7.78 -10.82
N SER A 296 28.82 -6.86 -11.78
CA SER A 296 29.86 -5.92 -12.20
C SER A 296 29.69 -4.52 -11.61
N THR A 297 28.46 -4.14 -11.28
CA THR A 297 28.17 -2.80 -10.75
C THR A 297 28.69 -2.63 -9.32
N THR A 298 29.27 -1.46 -9.05
CA THR A 298 29.64 -1.01 -7.70
C THR A 298 28.55 -0.18 -7.04
N LYS A 299 27.49 0.18 -7.80
CA LYS A 299 26.36 0.94 -7.27
C LYS A 299 25.44 0.04 -6.44
N LYS A 300 24.73 0.65 -5.50
CA LYS A 300 23.60 0.01 -4.83
C LYS A 300 22.46 -0.10 -5.83
N VAL A 301 21.81 -1.25 -5.88
CA VAL A 301 20.73 -1.52 -6.82
C VAL A 301 19.45 -1.76 -6.05
N CYS A 302 18.38 -1.10 -6.51
CA CYS A 302 17.02 -1.44 -6.11
C CYS A 302 16.27 -2.01 -7.31
N LEU A 303 15.78 -3.25 -7.16
CA LEU A 303 15.07 -3.96 -8.21
C LEU A 303 13.56 -3.81 -8.01
N VAL A 304 12.86 -3.24 -8.98
CA VAL A 304 11.41 -3.03 -8.93
C VAL A 304 10.69 -4.06 -9.80
N ILE A 305 9.68 -4.74 -9.22
CA ILE A 305 8.84 -5.73 -9.88
C ILE A 305 7.36 -5.46 -9.61
N VAL A 306 6.48 -5.84 -10.53
CA VAL A 306 5.04 -5.57 -10.41
C VAL A 306 4.26 -6.60 -9.58
N ASP A 307 4.79 -7.81 -9.43
CA ASP A 307 4.23 -8.84 -8.55
C ASP A 307 5.32 -9.85 -8.12
N TYR A 308 5.03 -10.67 -7.10
CA TYR A 308 6.00 -11.65 -6.59
C TYR A 308 6.52 -12.58 -7.67
N ALA A 309 5.58 -13.16 -8.42
CA ALA A 309 5.89 -14.12 -9.44
C ALA A 309 6.51 -13.48 -10.70
N ALA A 310 6.62 -12.16 -10.81
CA ALA A 310 7.45 -11.51 -11.82
C ALA A 310 8.91 -11.86 -11.54
N LEU A 311 9.34 -11.87 -10.27
CA LEU A 311 10.68 -12.31 -9.91
C LEU A 311 10.78 -13.82 -9.73
N SER A 312 10.15 -14.40 -8.72
CA SER A 312 10.12 -15.86 -8.52
C SER A 312 8.93 -16.25 -7.65
N THR A 313 8.46 -17.49 -7.77
CA THR A 313 7.51 -18.08 -6.81
C THR A 313 8.19 -18.97 -5.77
N ASP A 314 9.52 -19.02 -5.78
CA ASP A 314 10.32 -19.76 -4.83
C ASP A 314 11.09 -18.76 -3.93
N PRO A 315 10.71 -18.63 -2.65
CA PRO A 315 11.42 -17.81 -1.68
C PRO A 315 12.93 -18.12 -1.60
N HIS A 316 13.32 -19.39 -1.79
CA HIS A 316 14.72 -19.79 -1.74
C HIS A 316 15.53 -19.20 -2.89
N ASP A 317 14.95 -19.14 -4.09
CA ASP A 317 15.56 -18.56 -5.28
C ASP A 317 15.79 -17.04 -5.11
N ILE A 318 14.87 -16.33 -4.43
CA ILE A 318 15.05 -14.92 -4.07
C ILE A 318 16.19 -14.75 -3.05
N LEU A 319 16.25 -15.62 -2.04
CA LEU A 319 17.33 -15.60 -1.05
C LEU A 319 18.70 -15.83 -1.71
N LEU A 320 18.79 -16.78 -2.65
CA LEU A 320 20.01 -17.04 -3.41
C LEU A 320 20.42 -15.84 -4.27
N LEU A 321 19.47 -15.21 -4.97
CA LEU A 321 19.72 -13.99 -5.74
C LEU A 321 20.36 -12.91 -4.85
N VAL A 322 19.72 -12.59 -3.72
CA VAL A 322 20.24 -11.57 -2.80
C VAL A 322 21.59 -11.98 -2.24
N LYS A 323 21.78 -13.24 -1.82
CA LYS A 323 23.09 -13.72 -1.32
C LYS A 323 24.20 -13.54 -2.34
N ASN A 324 23.96 -13.89 -3.60
CA ASN A 324 24.97 -13.93 -4.64
C ASN A 324 25.36 -12.52 -5.15
N TYR A 325 24.43 -11.58 -5.17
CA TYR A 325 24.66 -10.24 -5.71
C TYR A 325 24.64 -9.18 -4.62
N LYS A 326 25.82 -8.76 -4.14
CA LYS A 326 25.97 -7.77 -3.05
C LYS A 326 25.43 -6.39 -3.40
N SER A 327 25.49 -6.02 -4.68
CA SER A 327 24.94 -4.77 -5.21
C SER A 327 23.42 -4.66 -5.02
N LEU A 328 22.70 -5.79 -4.98
CA LEU A 328 21.26 -5.81 -4.75
C LEU A 328 20.95 -5.57 -3.27
N GLU A 329 20.53 -4.35 -2.97
CA GLU A 329 20.26 -3.84 -1.61
C GLU A 329 18.76 -3.80 -1.27
N CYS A 330 17.89 -3.65 -2.27
CA CYS A 330 16.44 -3.76 -2.09
C CYS A 330 15.71 -4.35 -3.28
N ILE A 331 14.58 -5.01 -2.99
CA ILE A 331 13.57 -5.42 -3.94
C ILE A 331 12.28 -4.71 -3.58
N ILE A 332 11.67 -4.00 -4.53
CA ILE A 332 10.37 -3.36 -4.38
C ILE A 332 9.35 -4.15 -5.19
N VAL A 333 8.24 -4.50 -4.55
CA VAL A 333 7.12 -5.21 -5.16
C VAL A 333 5.95 -4.23 -5.28
N ASP A 334 5.81 -3.60 -6.46
CA ASP A 334 4.79 -2.60 -6.79
C ASP A 334 3.46 -3.25 -7.20
N ARG A 335 2.69 -3.69 -6.19
CA ARG A 335 1.33 -4.22 -6.36
C ARG A 335 0.24 -3.17 -6.19
N PHE A 336 0.54 -1.90 -6.47
CA PHE A 336 -0.41 -0.81 -6.24
C PHE A 336 -1.76 -1.00 -6.97
N GLN A 337 -1.75 -1.45 -8.22
CA GLN A 337 -2.99 -1.73 -8.96
C GLN A 337 -3.82 -2.87 -8.36
N ASP A 338 -3.18 -3.88 -7.75
CA ASP A 338 -3.87 -5.06 -7.23
C ASP A 338 -4.37 -4.86 -5.79
N VAL A 339 -3.54 -4.26 -4.95
CA VAL A 339 -3.78 -4.18 -3.49
C VAL A 339 -3.61 -2.78 -2.91
N GLY A 340 -3.37 -1.76 -3.74
CA GLY A 340 -3.18 -0.37 -3.29
C GLY A 340 -1.85 -0.13 -2.55
N LYS A 341 -0.94 -1.10 -2.55
CA LYS A 341 0.29 -1.07 -1.75
C LYS A 341 1.50 -1.53 -2.54
N TYR A 342 2.67 -1.03 -2.16
CA TYR A 342 3.96 -1.60 -2.52
C TYR A 342 4.67 -2.14 -1.28
N GLU A 343 5.58 -3.08 -1.48
CA GLU A 343 6.36 -3.68 -0.40
C GLU A 343 7.85 -3.57 -0.68
N VAL A 344 8.65 -3.35 0.37
CA VAL A 344 10.10 -3.19 0.27
C VAL A 344 10.79 -4.29 1.06
N TYR A 345 11.54 -5.11 0.36
CA TYR A 345 12.36 -6.18 0.93
C TYR A 345 13.82 -5.74 0.86
N ARG A 346 14.43 -5.44 2.02
CA ARG A 346 15.84 -5.04 2.07
C ARG A 346 16.73 -6.26 2.18
N ARG A 347 17.92 -6.18 1.58
CA ARG A 347 18.97 -7.18 1.68
C ARG A 347 19.20 -7.63 3.12
N ASN A 348 19.46 -6.69 4.02
CA ASN A 348 19.78 -7.01 5.41
C ASN A 348 18.64 -7.72 6.14
N ASP A 349 17.39 -7.41 5.80
CA ASP A 349 16.22 -8.02 6.41
C ASP A 349 16.00 -9.44 5.84
N ILE A 350 16.12 -9.60 4.51
CA ILE A 350 16.06 -10.90 3.83
C ILE A 350 17.13 -11.88 4.36
N LEU A 351 18.35 -11.39 4.58
CA LEU A 351 19.46 -12.23 5.04
C LEU A 351 19.34 -12.63 6.51
N LYS A 352 18.68 -11.81 7.34
CA LYS A 352 18.47 -12.08 8.77
C LYS A 352 17.19 -12.86 9.06
N THR A 353 16.13 -12.59 8.32
CA THR A 353 14.79 -13.14 8.53
C THR A 353 14.19 -13.57 7.19
N PRO A 354 14.66 -14.71 6.63
CA PRO A 354 14.19 -15.21 5.33
C PRO A 354 12.68 -15.52 5.30
N GLU A 355 12.05 -15.72 6.47
CA GLU A 355 10.61 -15.98 6.61
C GLU A 355 9.76 -14.86 6.01
N GLN A 356 10.27 -13.63 5.93
CA GLN A 356 9.59 -12.51 5.28
C GLN A 356 9.31 -12.79 3.79
N LEU A 357 10.10 -13.67 3.15
CA LEU A 357 9.89 -14.06 1.76
C LEU A 357 8.72 -15.03 1.57
N ALA A 358 8.00 -15.43 2.62
CA ALA A 358 6.83 -16.31 2.50
C ALA A 358 5.79 -15.80 1.50
N SER A 359 5.66 -14.47 1.34
CA SER A 359 4.77 -13.85 0.35
C SER A 359 5.08 -14.24 -1.10
N PHE A 360 6.34 -14.65 -1.39
CA PHE A 360 6.74 -15.14 -2.70
C PHE A 360 6.27 -16.58 -2.98
N ASP A 361 5.90 -17.40 -1.98
CA ASP A 361 5.24 -18.72 -2.21
C ASP A 361 3.75 -18.53 -2.57
N CYS A 362 3.48 -17.69 -3.58
CA CYS A 362 2.13 -17.39 -4.03
C CYS A 362 1.65 -18.48 -5.01
N ARG A 363 1.05 -19.55 -4.48
CA ARG A 363 0.50 -20.69 -5.26
C ARG A 363 -0.83 -20.40 -5.98
N SER A 364 -1.43 -19.23 -5.78
CA SER A 364 -2.73 -18.84 -6.35
C SER A 364 -2.61 -18.18 -7.74
N LYS A 365 -3.70 -18.24 -8.52
CA LYS A 365 -3.83 -17.60 -9.85
C LYS A 365 -3.36 -16.14 -9.81
N LEU A 366 -2.47 -15.80 -10.73
CA LEU A 366 -1.83 -14.48 -10.84
C LEU A 366 -2.80 -13.45 -11.42
N PRO A 367 -2.74 -12.18 -10.97
CA PRO A 367 -3.43 -11.07 -11.65
C PRO A 367 -2.87 -10.89 -13.07
N GLN A 368 -3.70 -10.33 -13.95
CA GLN A 368 -3.34 -10.09 -15.35
C GLN A 368 -2.31 -8.95 -15.38
N ARG A 369 -1.07 -9.27 -15.75
CA ARG A 369 0.08 -8.33 -15.71
C ARG A 369 0.18 -7.40 -16.92
N SER A 370 -0.59 -7.71 -17.95
CA SER A 370 -0.81 -6.91 -19.13
C SER A 370 -2.23 -6.36 -19.02
N ILE A 371 -2.36 -5.04 -18.93
CA ILE A 371 -3.65 -4.37 -19.13
C ILE A 371 -4.06 -4.61 -20.58
#